data_AF-A0A645DN07-F1
#
_entry.id   AF-A0A645DN07-F1
#
_cell.length_a   1.000
_cell.length_b   1.000
_cell.length_c   1.000
_cell.angle_alpha   90.00
_cell.angle_beta   90.00
_cell.angle_gamma   90.00
#
_symmetry.space_group_name_H-M   'P 1'
#
loop_
_entity.id
_entity.type
_entity.pdbx_description
1 polymer ?
#
loop_
_entity_poly.entity_id
_entity_poly.type
_entity_poly.pdbx_seq_one_letter_code
_entity_poly.pdbx_strand_id
1 'polypeptide(L)'
;MGGPFLPQAYVLTLKKGSLDGNVQNYFNLSAETARIVTEKNPGVMSIQHYDPIHDGWLTKRVNHLRLKLLDMSEVYQEYIRKNLLPGGEIIYLDGGAKWKQYQVGPKNVFQVGGWGDISAEEFLYGSDRIRAYCKKERMKFSDWQLEGYPLIDGPESEWGSEPGLAESIEAFCKREGYRFTRIAFDDPNQFNVLAYKAVEKQLSLAGREPAGTLVEVFTQYDASAVLRSGLVPLWLIFNTNDSAEFLAKMSPNFKKDRPVFFSPLSTFSVTPDLVPWEHWEKALRGIDWTNVGTRISHYPADTWTVIDWQKPLKDWCKENEAPITNLLDGKTLSELANEIKSNPF
;
A
#
# COMPACT_ATOMS: atom_id res chain seq x y z
N MET A 1 -2.93 -5.00 -17.63
CA MET A 1 -1.75 -5.91 -17.58
C MET A 1 -2.15 -7.38 -17.68
N GLY A 2 -3.19 -7.85 -16.99
CA GLY A 2 -3.80 -9.17 -17.24
C GLY A 2 -2.94 -10.40 -16.92
N GLY A 3 -1.66 -10.20 -16.55
CA GLY A 3 -0.75 -11.25 -16.14
C GLY A 3 -0.84 -11.58 -14.64
N PRO A 4 -0.25 -12.71 -14.21
CA PRO A 4 -0.18 -13.09 -12.80
C PRO A 4 0.59 -12.05 -11.97
N PHE A 5 0.11 -11.78 -10.76
CA PHE A 5 0.83 -10.97 -9.77
C PHE A 5 1.68 -11.87 -8.89
N LEU A 6 2.99 -11.60 -8.84
CA LEU A 6 3.95 -12.29 -7.97
C LEU A 6 4.37 -11.35 -6.83
N PRO A 7 3.95 -11.59 -5.58
CA PRO A 7 4.30 -10.74 -4.45
C PRO A 7 5.80 -10.64 -4.20
N GLN A 8 6.27 -9.45 -3.80
CA GLN A 8 7.69 -9.23 -3.41
C GLN A 8 7.88 -9.25 -1.89
N ALA A 9 6.79 -9.03 -1.15
CA ALA A 9 6.74 -8.97 0.30
C ALA A 9 5.63 -9.87 0.83
N TYR A 10 5.85 -10.43 2.02
CA TYR A 10 4.92 -11.30 2.72
C TYR A 10 4.80 -10.85 4.17
N VAL A 11 3.61 -10.94 4.74
CA VAL A 11 3.37 -10.58 6.15
C VAL A 11 3.05 -11.84 6.93
N LEU A 12 3.83 -12.09 7.99
CA LEU A 12 3.55 -13.10 8.98
C LEU A 12 2.99 -12.43 10.23
N THR A 13 1.85 -12.93 10.71
CA THR A 13 1.24 -12.49 11.96
C THR A 13 1.59 -13.49 13.06
N LEU A 14 2.38 -13.05 14.03
CA LEU A 14 2.79 -13.86 15.18
C LEU A 14 1.92 -13.55 16.39
N LYS A 15 1.70 -14.54 17.23
CA LYS A 15 0.90 -14.38 18.46
C LYS A 15 1.68 -13.56 19.49
N LYS A 16 0.94 -12.76 20.27
CA LYS A 16 1.40 -11.79 21.29
C LYS A 16 1.85 -10.48 20.66
N GLY A 17 1.67 -9.41 21.42
CA GLY A 17 2.03 -8.05 21.06
C GLY A 17 2.38 -7.24 22.31
N SER A 18 2.32 -5.92 22.22
CA SER A 18 2.65 -4.99 23.30
C SER A 18 1.43 -4.18 23.71
N LEU A 19 0.85 -4.51 24.87
CA LEU A 19 -0.37 -3.86 25.36
C LEU A 19 -0.12 -2.42 25.85
N ASP A 20 1.05 -2.17 26.43
CA ASP A 20 1.39 -0.89 27.06
C ASP A 20 2.24 0.00 26.16
N GLY A 21 2.55 -0.45 24.94
CA GLY A 21 3.37 0.28 24.00
C GLY A 21 4.87 0.04 24.16
N ASN A 22 5.31 -0.86 25.05
CA ASN A 22 6.73 -1.13 25.25
C ASN A 22 7.36 -1.74 23.97
N VAL A 23 8.22 -0.96 23.32
CA VAL A 23 8.87 -1.31 22.05
C VAL A 23 9.88 -2.44 22.20
N GLN A 24 10.67 -2.45 23.28
CA GLN A 24 11.66 -3.50 23.54
C GLN A 24 10.99 -4.86 23.72
N ASN A 25 9.90 -4.91 24.48
CA ASN A 25 9.11 -6.12 24.66
C ASN A 25 8.53 -6.59 23.32
N TYR A 26 7.98 -5.68 22.51
CA TYR A 26 7.44 -6.02 21.19
C TYR A 26 8.53 -6.62 20.29
N PHE A 27 9.70 -5.99 20.21
CA PHE A 27 10.85 -6.47 19.44
C PHE A 27 11.31 -7.87 19.90
N ASN A 28 11.48 -8.07 21.21
CA ASN A 28 11.96 -9.33 21.78
C ASN A 28 11.04 -10.53 21.48
N LEU A 29 9.75 -10.31 21.21
CA LEU A 29 8.81 -11.40 20.89
C LEU A 29 9.14 -12.14 19.60
N SER A 30 9.73 -11.47 18.61
CA SER A 30 9.96 -12.03 17.28
C SER A 30 11.40 -11.95 16.78
N ALA A 31 12.32 -11.31 17.52
CA ALA A 31 13.72 -11.13 17.11
C ALA A 31 14.42 -12.46 16.76
N GLU A 32 14.31 -13.48 17.62
CA GLU A 32 14.93 -14.79 17.36
C GLU A 32 14.26 -15.52 16.19
N THR A 33 12.94 -15.37 16.03
CA THR A 33 12.22 -15.96 14.89
C THR A 33 12.66 -15.31 13.58
N ALA A 34 12.79 -13.99 13.56
CA ALA A 34 13.28 -13.23 12.41
C ALA A 34 14.68 -13.71 12.00
N ARG A 35 15.60 -13.84 12.97
CA ARG A 35 16.97 -14.35 12.75
C ARG A 35 16.97 -15.74 12.12
N ILE A 36 16.26 -16.70 12.74
CA ILE A 36 16.18 -18.09 12.24
C ILE A 36 15.62 -18.14 10.81
N VAL A 37 14.58 -17.36 10.52
CA VAL A 37 13.98 -17.32 9.18
C VAL A 37 15.00 -16.83 8.15
N THR A 38 15.71 -15.74 8.42
CA THR A 38 16.67 -15.18 7.46
C THR A 38 17.95 -15.99 7.32
N GLU A 39 18.37 -16.74 8.35
CA GLU A 39 19.51 -17.66 8.27
C GLU A 39 19.21 -18.87 7.39
N LYS A 40 17.97 -19.39 7.48
CA LYS A 40 17.54 -20.53 6.66
C LYS A 40 17.16 -20.14 5.23
N ASN A 41 16.94 -18.85 4.97
CA ASN A 41 16.49 -18.33 3.68
C ASN A 41 17.41 -17.18 3.22
N PRO A 42 18.53 -17.48 2.54
CA PRO A 42 19.54 -16.47 2.19
C PRO A 42 19.00 -15.35 1.31
N GLY A 43 18.08 -15.64 0.37
CA GLY A 43 17.45 -14.65 -0.52
C GLY A 43 16.30 -13.84 0.09
N VAL A 44 16.17 -13.86 1.42
CA VAL A 44 15.12 -13.14 2.16
C VAL A 44 15.74 -12.29 3.26
N MET A 45 15.16 -11.11 3.47
CA MET A 45 15.35 -10.31 4.68
C MET A 45 14.04 -10.17 5.45
N SER A 46 14.14 -9.75 6.71
CA SER A 46 12.97 -9.54 7.57
C SER A 46 12.90 -8.11 8.10
N ILE A 47 11.68 -7.58 8.16
CA ILE A 47 11.34 -6.35 8.83
C ILE A 47 10.33 -6.69 9.92
N GLN A 48 10.73 -6.57 11.18
CA GLN A 48 9.77 -6.55 12.28
C GLN A 48 9.11 -5.18 12.27
N HIS A 49 7.82 -5.13 11.93
CA HIS A 49 7.07 -3.89 11.80
C HIS A 49 6.24 -3.66 13.07
N TYR A 50 6.38 -2.49 13.67
CA TYR A 50 5.63 -2.08 14.84
C TYR A 50 4.97 -0.72 14.63
N ASP A 51 3.68 -0.71 14.30
CA ASP A 51 2.88 0.50 14.29
C ASP A 51 1.91 0.51 15.50
N PRO A 52 2.25 1.21 16.59
CA PRO A 52 1.39 1.31 17.76
C PRO A 52 0.15 2.20 17.54
N ILE A 53 0.08 2.94 16.43
CA ILE A 53 -0.95 3.93 16.16
C ILE A 53 -1.96 3.35 15.16
N HIS A 54 -1.54 3.10 13.92
CA HIS A 54 -2.40 2.63 12.85
C HIS A 54 -2.82 1.17 13.07
N ASP A 55 -1.87 0.34 13.50
CA ASP A 55 -2.11 -1.06 13.86
C ASP A 55 -2.36 -1.23 15.37
N GLY A 56 -2.58 -0.15 16.14
CA GLY A 56 -2.59 -0.19 17.61
C GLY A 56 -3.52 -1.24 18.22
N TRP A 57 -4.66 -1.54 17.59
CA TRP A 57 -5.57 -2.60 18.05
C TRP A 57 -5.03 -4.01 17.78
N LEU A 58 -4.25 -4.19 16.72
CA LEU A 58 -3.55 -5.43 16.35
C LEU A 58 -2.28 -5.60 17.17
N THR A 59 -1.39 -4.61 17.20
CA THR A 59 -0.07 -4.70 17.85
C THR A 59 -0.14 -4.90 19.36
N LYS A 60 -1.32 -4.67 19.97
CA LYS A 60 -1.67 -5.08 21.34
C LYS A 60 -1.70 -6.61 21.53
N ARG A 61 -1.95 -7.38 20.48
CA ARG A 61 -2.23 -8.84 20.53
C ARG A 61 -1.39 -9.67 19.57
N VAL A 62 -0.89 -9.08 18.50
CA VAL A 62 -0.09 -9.73 17.48
C VAL A 62 1.20 -8.94 17.21
N ASN A 63 2.14 -9.61 16.54
CA ASN A 63 3.40 -9.05 16.12
C ASN A 63 3.58 -9.28 14.62
N HIS A 64 3.84 -8.22 13.85
CA HIS A 64 4.00 -8.28 12.41
C HIS A 64 5.47 -8.49 12.03
N LEU A 65 5.74 -9.61 11.35
CA LEU A 65 7.03 -9.89 10.74
C LEU A 65 6.87 -9.92 9.22
N ARG A 66 7.39 -8.90 8.55
CA ARG A 66 7.40 -8.82 7.09
C ARG A 66 8.65 -9.49 6.55
N LEU A 67 8.49 -10.27 5.49
CA LEU A 67 9.59 -10.90 4.75
C LEU A 67 9.64 -10.28 3.36
N LYS A 68 10.82 -9.83 2.94
CA LYS A 68 11.03 -9.24 1.62
C LYS A 68 12.08 -10.04 0.87
N LEU A 69 11.80 -10.31 -0.40
CA LEU A 69 12.73 -11.00 -1.28
C LEU A 69 13.90 -10.07 -1.61
N LEU A 70 15.13 -10.58 -1.46
CA LEU A 70 16.36 -9.94 -1.94
C LEU A 70 16.80 -10.51 -3.29
N ASP A 71 16.28 -11.69 -3.64
CA ASP A 71 16.67 -12.45 -4.81
C ASP A 71 15.45 -13.20 -5.36
N MET A 72 15.46 -13.50 -6.66
CA MET A 72 14.38 -14.20 -7.32
C MET A 72 14.41 -15.70 -6.97
N SER A 73 13.41 -16.14 -6.20
CA SER A 73 13.30 -17.55 -5.79
C SER A 73 13.19 -18.52 -6.98
N GLU A 74 13.70 -19.74 -6.82
CA GLU A 74 13.55 -20.79 -7.86
C GLU A 74 12.08 -21.07 -8.17
N VAL A 75 11.20 -21.01 -7.17
CA VAL A 75 9.74 -21.19 -7.36
C VAL A 75 9.18 -20.14 -8.33
N TYR A 76 9.65 -18.90 -8.24
CA TYR A 76 9.24 -17.84 -9.18
C TYR A 76 9.82 -18.10 -10.57
N GLN A 77 11.09 -18.52 -10.65
CA GLN A 77 11.72 -18.86 -11.93
C GLN A 77 10.98 -20.00 -12.64
N GLU A 78 10.68 -21.10 -11.93
CA GLU A 78 9.91 -22.23 -12.44
C GLU A 78 8.49 -21.82 -12.86
N TYR A 79 7.81 -21.02 -12.03
CA TYR A 79 6.48 -20.51 -12.37
C TYR A 79 6.51 -19.69 -13.66
N ILE A 80 7.49 -18.80 -13.82
CA ILE A 80 7.60 -17.97 -15.02
C ILE A 80 7.94 -18.81 -16.25
N ARG A 81 8.91 -19.73 -16.17
CA ARG A 81 9.22 -20.66 -17.27
C ARG A 81 7.99 -21.43 -17.75
N LYS A 82 7.14 -21.84 -16.82
CA LYS A 82 5.93 -22.63 -17.11
C LYS A 82 4.80 -21.80 -17.70
N ASN A 83 4.63 -20.56 -17.27
CA ASN A 83 3.41 -19.78 -17.54
C ASN A 83 3.63 -18.57 -18.47
N LEU A 84 4.87 -18.09 -18.63
CA LEU A 84 5.19 -16.95 -19.48
C LEU A 84 5.74 -17.46 -20.82
N LEU A 85 5.06 -17.07 -21.90
CA LEU A 85 5.49 -17.41 -23.26
C LEU A 85 6.91 -16.90 -23.53
N PRO A 86 7.71 -17.58 -24.37
CA PRO A 86 9.02 -17.09 -24.80
C PRO A 86 8.95 -15.66 -25.33
N GLY A 87 9.89 -14.80 -24.92
CA GLY A 87 9.85 -13.37 -25.24
C GLY A 87 8.73 -12.59 -24.53
N GLY A 88 8.03 -13.21 -23.57
CA GLY A 88 7.09 -12.53 -22.68
C GLY A 88 7.79 -11.49 -21.80
N GLU A 89 7.01 -10.73 -21.03
CA GLU A 89 7.50 -9.58 -20.30
C GLU A 89 7.25 -9.70 -18.80
N ILE A 90 8.26 -9.36 -18.00
CA ILE A 90 8.15 -9.16 -16.56
C ILE A 90 8.19 -7.68 -16.28
N ILE A 91 7.18 -7.20 -15.57
CA ILE A 91 7.07 -5.80 -15.17
C ILE A 91 7.24 -5.73 -13.67
N TYR A 92 8.31 -5.06 -13.25
CA TYR A 92 8.69 -4.92 -11.86
C TYR A 92 8.35 -3.50 -11.38
N LEU A 93 7.44 -3.44 -10.42
CA LEU A 93 7.07 -2.21 -9.71
C LEU A 93 8.02 -2.07 -8.52
N ASP A 94 8.84 -1.03 -8.56
CA ASP A 94 9.97 -0.81 -7.67
C ASP A 94 9.69 0.37 -6.74
N GLY A 95 9.38 0.06 -5.49
CA GLY A 95 9.04 1.05 -4.48
C GLY A 95 10.28 1.72 -3.88
N GLY A 96 10.40 3.04 -4.02
CA GLY A 96 11.51 3.82 -3.48
C GLY A 96 11.23 4.44 -2.11
N ALA A 97 10.07 4.17 -1.51
CA ALA A 97 9.69 4.69 -0.20
C ALA A 97 10.75 4.34 0.85
N LYS A 98 11.14 5.33 1.66
CA LYS A 98 12.17 5.19 2.71
C LYS A 98 11.60 5.46 4.10
N TRP A 99 12.21 4.86 5.10
CA TRP A 99 11.86 5.06 6.50
C TRP A 99 13.06 4.84 7.44
N LYS A 100 12.94 5.32 8.69
CA LYS A 100 13.94 5.07 9.75
C LYS A 100 13.77 3.67 10.31
N GLN A 101 14.85 2.91 10.38
CA GLN A 101 14.86 1.53 10.84
C GLN A 101 16.03 1.26 11.78
N TYR A 102 15.86 0.33 12.70
CA TYR A 102 16.95 -0.18 13.52
C TYR A 102 17.57 -1.39 12.84
N GLN A 103 18.87 -1.36 12.61
CA GLN A 103 19.59 -2.53 12.10
C GLN A 103 19.84 -3.51 13.25
N VAL A 104 19.09 -4.60 13.28
CA VAL A 104 19.12 -5.61 14.36
C VAL A 104 19.87 -6.89 13.97
N GLY A 105 20.28 -6.99 12.70
CA GLY A 105 21.12 -8.05 12.16
C GLY A 105 21.50 -7.77 10.70
N PRO A 106 22.29 -8.67 10.05
CA PRO A 106 22.73 -8.47 8.67
C PRO A 106 21.59 -8.39 7.66
N LYS A 107 20.47 -9.08 7.91
CA LYS A 107 19.28 -9.13 7.05
C LYS A 107 17.99 -8.93 7.86
N ASN A 108 18.11 -8.29 9.01
CA ASN A 108 17.02 -8.10 9.95
C ASN A 108 17.00 -6.64 10.36
N VAL A 109 15.85 -6.00 10.19
CA VAL A 109 15.62 -4.63 10.65
C VAL A 109 14.33 -4.57 11.46
N PHE A 110 14.24 -3.58 12.34
CA PHE A 110 13.06 -3.28 13.12
C PHE A 110 12.57 -1.87 12.75
N GLN A 111 11.31 -1.76 12.31
CA GLN A 111 10.71 -0.50 11.90
C GLN A 111 9.59 -0.12 12.87
N VAL A 112 9.56 1.15 13.26
CA VAL A 112 8.47 1.73 14.04
C VAL A 112 7.67 2.70 13.18
N GLY A 113 6.35 2.52 13.18
CA GLY A 113 5.42 3.26 12.33
C GLY A 113 5.50 2.87 10.86
N GLY A 114 4.64 3.50 10.08
CA GLY A 114 4.58 3.37 8.63
C GLY A 114 4.05 4.64 7.99
N TRP A 115 3.84 4.59 6.68
CA TRP A 115 3.38 5.72 5.89
C TRP A 115 2.02 6.24 6.38
N GLY A 116 1.89 7.56 6.46
CA GLY A 116 0.72 8.28 6.92
C GLY A 116 1.10 9.73 7.25
N ASP A 117 0.24 10.44 7.97
CA ASP A 117 0.47 11.85 8.32
C ASP A 117 1.25 12.00 9.64
N ILE A 118 2.07 11.00 10.01
CA ILE A 118 2.98 10.98 11.18
C ILE A 118 4.38 10.62 10.70
N SER A 119 5.39 11.44 11.05
CA SER A 119 6.77 11.17 10.62
C SER A 119 7.45 10.09 11.46
N ALA A 120 8.51 9.49 10.92
CA ALA A 120 9.34 8.52 11.65
C ALA A 120 9.89 9.11 12.96
N GLU A 121 10.37 10.36 12.93
CA GLU A 121 10.86 11.07 14.12
C GLU A 121 9.76 11.22 15.17
N GLU A 122 8.54 11.52 14.74
CA GLU A 122 7.42 11.66 15.65
C GLU A 122 7.08 10.35 16.35
N PHE A 123 7.08 9.22 15.63
CA PHE A 123 6.98 7.89 16.25
C PHE A 123 8.11 7.62 17.25
N LEU A 124 9.37 7.90 16.87
CA LEU A 124 10.52 7.54 17.69
C LEU A 124 10.63 8.41 18.95
N TYR A 125 10.43 9.72 18.83
CA TYR A 125 10.66 10.68 19.93
C TYR A 125 9.37 11.14 20.62
N GLY A 126 8.21 10.84 20.05
CA GLY A 126 6.91 11.27 20.52
C GLY A 126 6.61 12.73 20.22
N SER A 127 5.32 13.08 20.28
CA SER A 127 4.80 14.44 20.14
C SER A 127 3.64 14.69 21.09
N ASP A 128 3.13 15.92 21.15
CA ASP A 128 1.95 16.23 21.97
C ASP A 128 0.71 15.43 21.53
N ARG A 129 0.50 15.27 20.22
CA ARG A 129 -0.64 14.49 19.71
C ARG A 129 -0.49 13.00 19.98
N ILE A 130 0.73 12.45 19.88
CA ILE A 130 1.01 11.05 20.23
C ILE A 130 0.83 10.83 21.73
N ARG A 131 1.38 11.69 22.58
CA ARG A 131 1.20 11.62 24.04
C ARG A 131 -0.28 11.66 24.44
N ALA A 132 -1.07 12.53 23.81
CA ALA A 132 -2.50 12.63 24.05
C ALA A 132 -3.24 11.33 23.65
N TYR A 133 -2.90 10.76 22.49
CA TYR A 133 -3.44 9.47 22.04
C TYR A 133 -3.06 8.32 22.96
N CYS A 134 -1.78 8.17 23.31
CA CYS A 134 -1.31 7.12 24.21
C CYS A 134 -2.00 7.19 25.58
N LYS A 135 -2.21 8.40 26.12
CA LYS A 135 -2.98 8.60 27.35
C LYS A 135 -4.43 8.12 27.22
N LYS A 136 -5.09 8.41 26.10
CA LYS A 136 -6.46 7.94 25.81
C LYS A 136 -6.52 6.42 25.67
N GLU A 137 -5.55 5.83 24.99
CA GLU A 137 -5.41 4.39 24.76
C GLU A 137 -4.83 3.62 25.95
N ARG A 138 -4.49 4.33 27.04
CA ARG A 138 -3.88 3.78 28.27
C ARG A 138 -2.55 3.05 28.03
N MET A 139 -1.80 3.52 27.04
CA MET A 139 -0.42 3.10 26.81
C MET A 139 0.50 3.80 27.82
N LYS A 140 1.52 3.08 28.29
CA LYS A 140 2.52 3.63 29.20
C LYS A 140 3.64 4.35 28.45
N PHE A 141 3.93 3.93 27.23
CA PHE A 141 4.98 4.46 26.38
C PHE A 141 4.38 5.25 25.21
N SER A 142 4.98 6.39 24.89
CA SER A 142 4.54 7.33 23.84
C SER A 142 5.70 7.80 22.94
N ASP A 143 6.81 7.10 23.05
CA ASP A 143 8.02 7.17 22.27
C ASP A 143 8.50 5.71 22.15
N TRP A 144 9.06 5.37 21.00
CA TRP A 144 9.26 3.97 20.64
C TRP A 144 10.65 3.75 20.06
N GLN A 145 11.66 4.32 20.72
CA GLN A 145 13.05 4.04 20.37
C GLN A 145 13.47 2.65 20.84
N LEU A 146 14.15 1.92 19.95
CA LEU A 146 14.78 0.65 20.31
C LEU A 146 16.23 0.89 20.76
N GLU A 147 16.54 0.57 22.00
CA GLU A 147 17.87 0.76 22.56
C GLU A 147 18.87 -0.28 22.04
N GLY A 148 20.14 0.11 21.93
CA GLY A 148 21.25 -0.82 21.63
C GLY A 148 21.45 -1.17 20.16
N TYR A 149 20.67 -0.56 19.24
CA TYR A 149 20.80 -0.78 17.80
C TYR A 149 20.97 0.53 17.03
N PRO A 150 21.78 0.56 15.95
CA PRO A 150 21.95 1.76 15.15
C PRO A 150 20.70 2.05 14.33
N LEU A 151 20.32 3.33 14.29
CA LEU A 151 19.26 3.84 13.43
C LEU A 151 19.81 4.14 12.04
N ILE A 152 19.16 3.63 11.01
CA ILE A 152 19.53 3.77 9.59
C ILE A 152 18.33 4.25 8.77
N ASP A 153 18.60 4.77 7.58
CA ASP A 153 17.59 4.97 6.54
C ASP A 153 17.56 3.74 5.63
N GLY A 154 16.37 3.15 5.43
CA GLY A 154 16.19 1.96 4.60
C GLY A 154 14.86 1.98 3.83
N PRO A 155 14.61 1.00 2.94
CA PRO A 155 13.34 0.88 2.25
C PRO A 155 12.21 0.65 3.24
N GLU A 156 11.12 1.39 3.10
CA GLU A 156 9.95 1.26 3.97
C GLU A 156 9.37 -0.18 3.88
N SER A 157 8.79 -0.62 4.98
CA SER A 157 8.34 -1.99 5.19
C SER A 157 7.23 -2.50 4.25
N GLU A 158 6.34 -1.62 3.78
CA GLU A 158 5.19 -1.94 2.94
C GLU A 158 5.38 -1.48 1.50
N TRP A 159 5.93 -0.27 1.34
CA TRP A 159 5.98 0.45 0.08
C TRP A 159 7.39 0.58 -0.51
N GLY A 160 8.42 0.18 0.25
CA GLY A 160 9.79 0.13 -0.25
C GLY A 160 10.11 -1.23 -0.87
N SER A 161 10.98 -1.28 -1.86
CA SER A 161 11.58 -2.48 -2.42
C SER A 161 13.02 -2.63 -1.90
N GLU A 162 13.43 -3.86 -1.57
CA GLU A 162 14.79 -4.10 -1.13
C GLU A 162 15.77 -4.18 -2.30
N PRO A 163 17.00 -3.66 -2.15
CA PRO A 163 18.05 -3.84 -3.15
C PRO A 163 18.32 -5.34 -3.43
N GLY A 164 18.59 -5.67 -4.70
CA GLY A 164 18.97 -7.02 -5.14
C GLY A 164 17.88 -7.73 -5.95
N LEU A 165 16.61 -7.56 -5.59
CA LEU A 165 15.52 -8.30 -6.25
C LEU A 165 15.35 -7.86 -7.71
N ALA A 166 15.39 -6.56 -7.98
CA ALA A 166 15.27 -6.01 -9.33
C ALA A 166 16.39 -6.53 -10.23
N GLU A 167 17.63 -6.50 -9.73
CA GLU A 167 18.83 -6.94 -10.43
C GLU A 167 18.79 -8.43 -10.72
N SER A 168 18.30 -9.23 -9.76
CA SER A 168 18.12 -10.67 -9.94
C SER A 168 17.07 -11.00 -11.01
N ILE A 169 15.93 -10.31 -10.99
CA ILE A 169 14.87 -10.50 -12.00
C ILE A 169 15.38 -10.10 -13.38
N GLU A 170 16.09 -8.98 -13.50
CA GLU A 170 16.68 -8.54 -14.77
C GLU A 170 17.69 -9.56 -15.31
N ALA A 171 18.56 -10.10 -14.45
CA ALA A 171 19.52 -11.13 -14.81
C ALA A 171 18.84 -12.43 -15.26
N PHE A 172 17.74 -12.82 -14.59
CA PHE A 172 16.90 -13.94 -15.00
C PHE A 172 16.28 -13.69 -16.38
N CYS A 173 15.64 -12.54 -16.59
CA CYS A 173 15.03 -12.17 -17.87
C CYS A 173 16.03 -12.23 -19.01
N LYS A 174 17.22 -11.66 -18.82
CA LYS A 174 18.30 -11.67 -19.81
C LYS A 174 18.76 -13.08 -20.16
N ARG A 175 18.87 -13.97 -19.17
CA ARG A 175 19.29 -15.37 -19.36
C ARG A 175 18.25 -16.19 -20.12
N GLU A 176 16.98 -16.01 -19.79
CA GLU A 176 15.87 -16.84 -20.30
C GLU A 176 15.20 -16.23 -21.55
N GLY A 177 15.58 -15.02 -21.95
CA GLY A 177 15.05 -14.34 -23.13
C GLY A 177 13.71 -13.63 -22.92
N TYR A 178 13.41 -13.21 -21.69
CA TYR A 178 12.25 -12.38 -21.37
C TYR A 178 12.57 -10.89 -21.47
N ARG A 179 11.55 -10.07 -21.75
CA ARG A 179 11.65 -8.61 -21.58
C ARG A 179 11.52 -8.25 -20.10
N PHE A 180 12.29 -7.27 -19.67
CA PHE A 180 12.22 -6.72 -18.32
C PHE A 180 11.90 -5.23 -18.41
N THR A 181 10.83 -4.83 -17.71
CA THR A 181 10.45 -3.42 -17.57
C THR A 181 10.40 -3.08 -16.09
N ARG A 182 11.26 -2.15 -15.67
CA ARG A 182 11.31 -1.61 -14.30
C ARG A 182 10.60 -0.26 -14.24
N ILE A 183 9.61 -0.16 -13.37
CA ILE A 183 8.88 1.09 -13.09
C ILE A 183 9.15 1.44 -11.64
N ALA A 184 9.92 2.49 -11.42
CA ALA A 184 10.35 2.93 -10.10
C ALA A 184 9.78 4.31 -9.73
N PHE A 185 9.28 4.43 -8.50
CA PHE A 185 8.80 5.69 -7.91
C PHE A 185 9.18 5.76 -6.44
N ASP A 186 9.54 6.96 -5.96
CA ASP A 186 9.90 7.18 -4.56
C ASP A 186 8.68 7.40 -3.67
N ASP A 187 7.61 7.99 -4.24
CA ASP A 187 6.35 8.22 -3.55
C ASP A 187 5.32 7.14 -3.97
N PRO A 188 4.74 6.37 -3.03
CA PRO A 188 3.73 5.36 -3.33
C PRO A 188 2.51 5.91 -4.10
N ASN A 189 2.17 7.19 -3.91
CA ASN A 189 1.06 7.83 -4.62
C ASN A 189 1.28 7.89 -6.14
N GLN A 190 2.53 7.86 -6.62
CA GLN A 190 2.81 7.83 -8.05
C GLN A 190 2.38 6.51 -8.70
N PHE A 191 2.39 5.39 -7.96
CA PHE A 191 1.80 4.14 -8.44
C PHE A 191 0.27 4.22 -8.54
N ASN A 192 -0.37 4.96 -7.64
CA ASN A 192 -1.82 5.19 -7.68
C ASN A 192 -2.21 5.96 -8.93
N VAL A 193 -1.41 6.97 -9.30
CA VAL A 193 -1.69 7.70 -10.55
C VAL A 193 -1.29 6.92 -11.79
N LEU A 194 -0.25 6.09 -11.73
CA LEU A 194 0.03 5.16 -12.82
C LEU A 194 -1.17 4.22 -13.05
N ALA A 195 -1.78 3.69 -11.99
CA ALA A 195 -2.97 2.85 -12.11
C ALA A 195 -4.16 3.63 -12.72
N TYR A 196 -4.39 4.87 -12.27
CA TYR A 196 -5.40 5.77 -12.83
C TYR A 196 -5.19 5.97 -14.34
N LYS A 197 -4.00 6.44 -14.74
CA LYS A 197 -3.65 6.70 -16.14
C LYS A 197 -3.62 5.45 -17.01
N ALA A 198 -3.21 4.31 -16.45
CA ALA A 198 -3.20 3.04 -17.16
C ALA A 198 -4.62 2.62 -17.56
N VAL A 199 -5.59 2.74 -16.64
CA VAL A 199 -6.99 2.42 -16.96
C VAL A 199 -7.59 3.42 -17.94
N GLU A 200 -7.32 4.72 -17.80
CA GLU A 200 -7.71 5.71 -18.81
C GLU A 200 -7.14 5.37 -20.19
N LYS A 201 -5.86 5.01 -20.26
CA LYS A 201 -5.20 4.62 -21.51
C LYS A 201 -5.82 3.37 -22.11
N GLN A 202 -6.16 2.37 -21.29
CA GLN A 202 -6.85 1.16 -21.75
C GLN A 202 -8.20 1.51 -22.38
N LEU A 203 -9.01 2.32 -21.70
CA LEU A 203 -10.31 2.73 -22.21
C LEU A 203 -10.18 3.56 -23.50
N SER A 204 -9.24 4.50 -23.54
CA SER A 204 -8.95 5.32 -24.73
C SER A 204 -8.55 4.46 -25.93
N LEU A 205 -7.69 3.46 -25.75
CA LEU A 205 -7.31 2.51 -26.81
C LEU A 205 -8.50 1.67 -27.31
N ALA A 206 -9.52 1.48 -26.47
CA ALA A 206 -10.77 0.84 -26.84
C ALA A 206 -11.81 1.82 -27.41
N GLY A 207 -11.47 3.09 -27.61
CA GLY A 207 -12.39 4.14 -28.09
C GLY A 207 -13.49 4.49 -27.09
N ARG A 208 -13.24 4.26 -25.80
CA ARG A 208 -14.20 4.45 -24.71
C ARG A 208 -13.71 5.51 -23.73
N GLU A 209 -14.66 6.23 -23.14
CA GLU A 209 -14.39 7.08 -21.99
C GLU A 209 -14.59 6.29 -20.68
N PRO A 210 -13.95 6.72 -19.57
CA PRO A 210 -14.26 6.26 -18.23
C PRO A 210 -15.76 6.29 -17.90
N ALA A 211 -16.25 5.22 -17.28
CA ALA A 211 -17.61 5.18 -16.75
C ALA A 211 -17.78 6.04 -15.49
N GLY A 212 -16.67 6.35 -14.82
CA GLY A 212 -16.60 7.10 -13.56
C GLY A 212 -15.25 6.86 -12.88
N THR A 213 -15.13 7.37 -11.65
CA THR A 213 -13.94 7.18 -10.81
C THR A 213 -14.31 6.40 -9.55
N LEU A 214 -13.47 5.44 -9.17
CA LEU A 214 -13.60 4.68 -7.93
C LEU A 214 -12.44 5.04 -7.00
N VAL A 215 -12.74 5.79 -5.94
CA VAL A 215 -11.78 6.21 -4.91
C VAL A 215 -11.91 5.27 -3.71
N GLU A 216 -10.86 4.53 -3.39
CA GLU A 216 -10.87 3.52 -2.33
C GLU A 216 -9.67 3.69 -1.40
N VAL A 217 -9.83 3.30 -0.13
CA VAL A 217 -8.81 3.52 0.90
C VAL A 217 -8.30 2.19 1.45
N PHE A 218 -6.98 2.00 1.38
CA PHE A 218 -6.26 0.88 1.97
C PHE A 218 -6.86 -0.49 1.65
N THR A 219 -7.20 -1.30 2.66
CA THR A 219 -7.72 -2.67 2.50
C THR A 219 -9.18 -2.74 2.03
N GLN A 220 -9.90 -1.62 1.99
CA GLN A 220 -11.29 -1.57 1.57
C GLN A 220 -11.39 -1.16 0.09
N TYR A 221 -10.91 -2.04 -0.79
CA TYR A 221 -10.86 -1.82 -2.24
C TYR A 221 -11.43 -3.00 -3.07
N ASP A 222 -11.87 -2.73 -4.29
CA ASP A 222 -12.46 -3.70 -5.22
C ASP A 222 -11.93 -3.48 -6.66
N ALA A 223 -10.76 -4.07 -6.94
CA ALA A 223 -10.18 -4.06 -8.28
C ALA A 223 -11.06 -4.77 -9.33
N SER A 224 -12.01 -5.63 -8.92
CA SER A 224 -12.91 -6.29 -9.86
C SER A 224 -13.99 -5.34 -10.40
N ALA A 225 -14.43 -4.37 -9.58
CA ALA A 225 -15.37 -3.32 -10.00
C ALA A 225 -14.79 -2.50 -11.15
N VAL A 226 -13.53 -2.06 -11.02
CA VAL A 226 -12.74 -1.36 -12.06
C VAL A 226 -12.76 -2.15 -13.37
N LEU A 227 -12.33 -3.42 -13.32
CA LEU A 227 -12.19 -4.26 -14.50
C LEU A 227 -13.53 -4.59 -15.16
N ARG A 228 -14.62 -4.74 -14.39
CA ARG A 228 -15.95 -5.11 -14.91
C ARG A 228 -16.75 -3.94 -15.47
N SER A 229 -16.54 -2.72 -14.99
CA SER A 229 -17.41 -1.58 -15.30
C SER A 229 -16.70 -0.40 -15.97
N GLY A 230 -15.37 -0.47 -16.17
CA GLY A 230 -14.64 0.63 -16.80
C GLY A 230 -14.55 1.89 -15.94
N LEU A 231 -14.64 1.73 -14.61
CA LEU A 231 -14.28 2.77 -13.66
C LEU A 231 -12.76 2.96 -13.65
N VAL A 232 -12.29 4.19 -13.43
CA VAL A 232 -10.86 4.46 -13.23
C VAL A 232 -10.56 4.44 -11.72
N PRO A 233 -9.56 3.66 -11.25
CA PRO A 233 -9.23 3.57 -9.84
C PRO A 233 -8.39 4.75 -9.36
N LEU A 234 -8.67 5.22 -8.15
CA LEU A 234 -7.75 5.99 -7.33
C LEU A 234 -7.70 5.36 -5.93
N TRP A 235 -6.57 4.73 -5.61
CA TRP A 235 -6.35 4.15 -4.28
C TRP A 235 -5.64 5.16 -3.38
N LEU A 236 -6.04 5.24 -2.12
CA LEU A 236 -5.46 6.11 -1.09
C LEU A 236 -4.84 5.26 0.01
N ILE A 237 -3.72 5.72 0.57
CA ILE A 237 -2.90 4.95 1.51
C ILE A 237 -3.66 4.66 2.81
N PHE A 238 -4.21 5.69 3.44
CA PHE A 238 -4.92 5.52 4.71
C PHE A 238 -5.94 6.65 4.96
N ASN A 239 -6.60 6.60 6.12
CA ASN A 239 -7.56 7.62 6.54
C ASN A 239 -6.86 8.85 7.16
N THR A 240 -5.95 9.48 6.42
CA THR A 240 -5.03 10.50 6.93
C THR A 240 -5.09 11.79 6.12
N ASN A 241 -4.60 12.90 6.69
CA ASN A 241 -4.70 14.21 6.01
C ASN A 241 -3.93 14.22 4.68
N ASP A 242 -2.75 13.61 4.62
CA ASP A 242 -1.96 13.48 3.39
C ASP A 242 -2.74 12.74 2.28
N SER A 243 -3.52 11.72 2.62
CA SER A 243 -4.40 11.01 1.69
C SER A 243 -5.57 11.90 1.20
N ALA A 244 -6.13 12.74 2.08
CA ALA A 244 -7.16 13.72 1.68
C ALA A 244 -6.60 14.84 0.81
N GLU A 245 -5.39 15.30 1.09
CA GLU A 245 -4.67 16.27 0.24
C GLU A 245 -4.34 15.66 -1.13
N PHE A 246 -3.88 14.41 -1.17
CA PHE A 246 -3.65 13.71 -2.43
C PHE A 246 -4.94 13.55 -3.23
N LEU A 247 -6.05 13.18 -2.58
CA LEU A 247 -7.37 13.15 -3.23
C LEU A 247 -7.75 14.52 -3.79
N ALA A 248 -7.54 15.60 -3.05
CA ALA A 248 -7.84 16.96 -3.50
C ALA A 248 -6.99 17.39 -4.70
N LYS A 249 -5.75 16.90 -4.82
CA LYS A 249 -4.88 17.12 -6.00
C LYS A 249 -5.35 16.31 -7.21
N MET A 250 -5.89 15.10 -6.98
CA MET A 250 -6.36 14.23 -8.05
C MET A 250 -7.75 14.58 -8.56
N SER A 251 -8.62 15.11 -7.71
CA SER A 251 -10.03 15.35 -8.02
C SER A 251 -10.30 16.30 -9.21
N PRO A 252 -9.45 17.30 -9.53
CA PRO A 252 -9.59 18.09 -10.76
C PRO A 252 -9.46 17.27 -12.06
N ASN A 253 -8.84 16.08 -12.01
CA ASN A 253 -8.70 15.19 -13.17
C ASN A 253 -9.94 14.31 -13.39
N PHE A 254 -10.90 14.29 -12.46
CA PHE A 254 -12.10 13.48 -12.59
C PHE A 254 -13.04 14.07 -13.64
N LYS A 255 -13.72 13.18 -14.38
CA LYS A 255 -14.70 13.57 -15.40
C LYS A 255 -15.95 14.12 -14.72
N LYS A 256 -16.25 15.42 -14.93
CA LYS A 256 -17.34 16.14 -14.25
C LYS A 256 -18.74 15.60 -14.52
N ASP A 257 -18.95 14.93 -15.65
CA ASP A 257 -20.21 14.35 -16.11
C ASP A 257 -20.35 12.87 -15.73
N ARG A 258 -19.45 12.34 -14.90
CA ARG A 258 -19.41 10.92 -14.51
C ARG A 258 -19.45 10.77 -12.99
N PRO A 259 -20.07 9.68 -12.49
CA PRO A 259 -20.15 9.43 -11.07
C PRO A 259 -18.76 9.18 -10.47
N VAL A 260 -18.57 9.63 -9.23
CA VAL A 260 -17.43 9.27 -8.40
C VAL A 260 -17.91 8.45 -7.21
N PHE A 261 -17.34 7.27 -7.01
CA PHE A 261 -17.61 6.44 -5.84
C PHE A 261 -16.47 6.62 -4.85
N PHE A 262 -16.80 6.87 -3.57
CA PHE A 262 -15.82 7.01 -2.51
C PHE A 262 -16.04 5.95 -1.43
N SER A 263 -15.04 5.11 -1.20
CA SER A 263 -15.02 4.04 -0.20
C SER A 263 -13.96 4.30 0.88
N PRO A 264 -14.26 5.14 1.89
CA PRO A 264 -13.37 5.32 3.03
C PRO A 264 -13.32 4.06 3.90
N LEU A 265 -12.13 3.74 4.39
CA LEU A 265 -11.86 2.56 5.24
C LEU A 265 -12.54 2.69 6.61
N SER A 266 -13.08 1.59 7.14
CA SER A 266 -13.38 1.47 8.57
C SER A 266 -12.16 0.93 9.33
N THR A 267 -11.46 1.80 10.06
CA THR A 267 -10.26 1.43 10.84
C THR A 267 -10.57 0.98 12.26
N PHE A 268 -11.78 1.28 12.76
CA PHE A 268 -12.18 1.08 14.17
C PHE A 268 -11.26 1.76 15.20
N SER A 269 -10.39 2.67 14.74
CA SER A 269 -9.34 3.29 15.53
C SER A 269 -9.32 4.79 15.24
N VAL A 270 -9.29 5.60 16.31
CA VAL A 270 -9.14 7.06 16.20
C VAL A 270 -7.68 7.41 16.47
N THR A 271 -6.89 7.47 15.39
CA THR A 271 -5.46 7.80 15.43
C THR A 271 -5.25 9.32 15.54
N PRO A 272 -4.06 9.80 15.97
CA PRO A 272 -3.75 11.23 16.07
C PRO A 272 -3.83 12.01 14.75
N ASP A 273 -3.74 11.30 13.64
CA ASP A 273 -3.68 11.80 12.28
C ASP A 273 -4.90 11.38 11.44
N LEU A 274 -5.91 10.77 12.09
CA LEU A 274 -7.18 10.48 11.47
C LEU A 274 -7.77 11.76 10.89
N VAL A 275 -7.99 11.75 9.59
CA VAL A 275 -8.57 12.89 8.90
C VAL A 275 -10.05 13.05 9.26
N PRO A 276 -10.53 14.27 9.59
CA PRO A 276 -11.95 14.52 9.78
C PRO A 276 -12.75 14.29 8.49
N TRP A 277 -14.02 13.89 8.62
CA TRP A 277 -14.87 13.60 7.46
C TRP A 277 -14.99 14.80 6.51
N GLU A 278 -15.05 16.00 7.08
CA GLU A 278 -15.21 17.27 6.37
C GLU A 278 -14.06 17.54 5.38
N HIS A 279 -12.87 16.97 5.62
CA HIS A 279 -11.73 17.10 4.71
C HIS A 279 -11.93 16.24 3.45
N TRP A 280 -12.55 15.05 3.56
CA TRP A 280 -12.96 14.27 2.39
C TRP A 280 -13.99 15.02 1.55
N GLU A 281 -15.01 15.59 2.20
CA GLU A 281 -16.04 16.38 1.52
C GLU A 281 -15.44 17.63 0.85
N LYS A 282 -14.44 18.24 1.48
CA LYS A 282 -13.70 19.35 0.89
C LYS A 282 -12.89 18.91 -0.34
N ALA A 283 -12.23 17.75 -0.30
CA ALA A 283 -11.46 17.20 -1.41
C ALA A 283 -12.33 16.85 -2.64
N LEU A 284 -13.59 16.47 -2.40
CA LEU A 284 -14.59 16.12 -3.42
C LEU A 284 -15.61 17.24 -3.71
N ARG A 285 -15.34 18.47 -3.26
CA ARG A 285 -16.28 19.58 -3.40
C ARG A 285 -16.57 19.89 -4.86
N GLY A 286 -17.85 19.96 -5.21
CA GLY A 286 -18.31 20.28 -6.57
C GLY A 286 -18.26 19.09 -7.53
N ILE A 287 -18.05 17.88 -7.00
CA ILE A 287 -18.08 16.61 -7.74
C ILE A 287 -19.37 15.87 -7.35
N ASP A 288 -20.03 15.23 -8.31
CA ASP A 288 -21.14 14.32 -8.02
C ASP A 288 -20.58 12.97 -7.56
N TRP A 289 -20.55 12.77 -6.23
CA TRP A 289 -19.97 11.59 -5.62
C TRP A 289 -20.94 10.86 -4.68
N THR A 290 -20.78 9.55 -4.60
CA THR A 290 -21.56 8.64 -3.75
C THR A 290 -20.64 7.93 -2.75
N ASN A 291 -21.01 7.97 -1.46
CA ASN A 291 -20.34 7.16 -0.44
C ASN A 291 -20.75 5.68 -0.61
N VAL A 292 -19.78 4.80 -0.82
CA VAL A 292 -19.96 3.35 -0.91
C VAL A 292 -19.16 2.58 0.13
N GLY A 293 -18.52 3.28 1.08
CA GLY A 293 -17.73 2.70 2.16
C GLY A 293 -18.30 3.02 3.54
N THR A 294 -17.42 3.47 4.44
CA THR A 294 -17.78 3.80 5.82
C THR A 294 -18.84 4.91 5.87
N ARG A 295 -19.95 4.66 6.58
CA ARG A 295 -21.02 5.65 6.74
C ARG A 295 -20.51 6.84 7.57
N ILE A 296 -20.89 8.05 7.15
CA ILE A 296 -20.53 9.32 7.81
C ILE A 296 -20.79 9.28 9.31
N SER A 297 -21.99 8.83 9.70
CA SER A 297 -22.44 8.78 11.10
C SER A 297 -21.69 7.76 11.97
N HIS A 298 -20.90 6.88 11.37
CA HIS A 298 -20.16 5.83 12.06
C HIS A 298 -18.64 5.94 11.83
N TYR A 299 -18.17 6.94 11.08
CA TYR A 299 -16.75 7.09 10.77
C TYR A 299 -15.92 7.33 12.05
N PRO A 300 -14.78 6.62 12.26
CA PRO A 300 -14.14 5.63 11.37
C PRO A 300 -14.45 4.16 11.73
N ALA A 301 -15.49 3.90 12.52
CA ALA A 301 -15.81 2.60 13.13
C ALA A 301 -17.19 2.07 12.69
N ASP A 302 -17.38 1.85 11.39
CA ASP A 302 -18.63 1.31 10.86
C ASP A 302 -18.59 -0.21 10.76
N THR A 303 -19.25 -0.91 11.69
CA THR A 303 -19.31 -2.39 11.70
C THR A 303 -20.01 -2.98 10.50
N TRP A 304 -20.84 -2.21 9.77
CA TRP A 304 -21.50 -2.70 8.57
C TRP A 304 -20.48 -3.05 7.48
N THR A 305 -19.35 -2.35 7.44
CA THR A 305 -18.32 -2.57 6.41
C THR A 305 -17.67 -3.96 6.51
N VAL A 306 -17.64 -4.55 7.71
CA VAL A 306 -17.15 -5.92 7.94
C VAL A 306 -18.06 -6.97 7.29
N ILE A 307 -19.34 -6.64 7.09
CA ILE A 307 -20.35 -7.57 6.58
C ILE A 307 -20.46 -7.45 5.06
N ASP A 308 -20.72 -6.25 4.54
CA ASP A 308 -21.01 -6.07 3.11
C ASP A 308 -20.82 -4.61 2.65
N TRP A 309 -19.58 -4.11 2.74
CA TRP A 309 -19.26 -2.75 2.28
C TRP A 309 -19.42 -2.60 0.76
N GLN A 310 -19.16 -3.64 -0.02
CA GLN A 310 -19.12 -3.57 -1.49
C GLN A 310 -20.50 -3.51 -2.15
N LYS A 311 -21.58 -3.81 -1.43
CA LYS A 311 -22.91 -4.01 -2.03
C LYS A 311 -23.40 -2.85 -2.91
N PRO A 312 -23.33 -1.58 -2.47
CA PRO A 312 -23.79 -0.46 -3.31
C PRO A 312 -23.03 -0.39 -4.64
N LEU A 313 -21.71 -0.59 -4.60
CA LEU A 313 -20.86 -0.60 -5.79
C LEU A 313 -21.15 -1.82 -6.68
N LYS A 314 -21.34 -3.00 -6.09
CA LYS A 314 -21.63 -4.24 -6.83
C LYS A 314 -22.91 -4.15 -7.63
N ASP A 315 -23.96 -3.57 -7.05
CA ASP A 315 -25.25 -3.44 -7.73
C ASP A 315 -25.14 -2.44 -8.89
N TRP A 316 -24.46 -1.31 -8.69
CA TRP A 316 -24.14 -0.38 -9.79
C TRP A 316 -23.32 -1.05 -10.91
N CYS A 317 -22.29 -1.83 -10.57
CA CYS A 317 -21.46 -2.53 -11.55
C CYS A 317 -22.22 -3.58 -12.36
N LYS A 318 -23.25 -4.24 -11.80
CA LYS A 318 -24.10 -5.19 -12.54
C LYS A 318 -24.96 -4.48 -13.59
N GLU A 319 -25.41 -3.27 -13.29
CA GLU A 319 -26.23 -2.46 -14.19
C GLU A 319 -25.38 -1.74 -15.26
N ASN A 320 -24.08 -1.57 -15.00
CA ASN A 320 -23.14 -0.83 -15.85
C ASN A 320 -21.95 -1.69 -16.29
N GLU A 321 -22.21 -2.95 -16.67
CA GLU A 321 -21.15 -3.84 -17.16
C GLU A 321 -20.50 -3.29 -18.43
N ALA A 322 -19.20 -3.05 -18.36
CA ALA A 322 -18.42 -2.50 -19.45
C ALA A 322 -16.96 -2.95 -19.29
N PRO A 323 -16.66 -4.25 -19.44
CA PRO A 323 -15.38 -4.81 -19.04
C PRO A 323 -14.20 -4.22 -19.82
N ILE A 324 -13.06 -4.08 -19.15
CA ILE A 324 -11.78 -3.72 -19.76
C ILE A 324 -11.12 -5.02 -20.24
N THR A 325 -10.97 -5.16 -21.56
CA THR A 325 -10.47 -6.41 -22.18
C THR A 325 -9.09 -6.27 -22.79
N ASN A 326 -8.64 -5.05 -23.08
CA ASN A 326 -7.32 -4.79 -23.62
C ASN A 326 -6.27 -4.69 -22.51
N LEU A 327 -5.03 -5.04 -22.85
CA LEU A 327 -3.89 -5.02 -21.94
C LEU A 327 -2.89 -3.96 -22.39
N LEU A 328 -2.13 -3.42 -21.44
CA LEU A 328 -0.97 -2.56 -21.71
C LEU A 328 0.32 -3.38 -21.57
N ASP A 329 1.31 -3.06 -22.39
CA ASP A 329 2.66 -3.59 -22.32
C ASP A 329 3.54 -2.73 -21.40
N GLY A 330 4.75 -3.21 -21.08
CA GLY A 330 5.65 -2.46 -20.21
C GLY A 330 6.15 -1.17 -20.85
N LYS A 331 6.24 -1.11 -22.19
CA LYS A 331 6.62 0.12 -22.90
C LYS A 331 5.61 1.24 -22.64
N THR A 332 4.32 0.96 -22.84
CA THR A 332 3.25 1.95 -22.62
C THR A 332 3.23 2.39 -21.16
N LEU A 333 3.42 1.47 -20.22
CA LEU A 333 3.49 1.83 -18.79
C LEU A 333 4.72 2.66 -18.44
N SER A 334 5.86 2.38 -19.07
CA SER A 334 7.09 3.17 -18.90
C SER A 334 6.93 4.60 -19.44
N GLU A 335 6.23 4.77 -20.57
CA GLU A 335 5.90 6.09 -21.12
C GLU A 335 5.02 6.88 -20.14
N LEU A 336 3.94 6.27 -19.64
CA LEU A 336 3.08 6.87 -18.61
C LEU A 336 3.88 7.20 -17.32
N ALA A 337 4.78 6.32 -16.90
CA ALA A 337 5.60 6.55 -15.73
C ALA A 337 6.57 7.74 -15.91
N ASN A 338 7.14 7.91 -17.10
CA ASN A 338 8.01 9.05 -17.42
C ASN A 338 7.24 10.38 -17.46
N GLU A 339 5.99 10.37 -17.93
CA GLU A 339 5.10 11.53 -17.85
C GLU A 339 4.84 11.92 -16.39
N ILE A 340 4.54 10.94 -15.53
CA ILE A 340 4.31 11.16 -14.09
C ILE A 340 5.55 11.75 -13.41
N LYS A 341 6.76 11.27 -13.75
CA LYS A 341 8.02 11.81 -13.20
C LYS A 341 8.29 13.24 -13.64
N SER A 342 7.88 13.59 -14.86
CA SER A 342 8.10 14.91 -15.45
C SER A 342 7.08 15.93 -14.95
N ASN A 343 5.91 15.47 -14.50
CA ASN A 343 4.86 16.32 -13.94
C ASN A 343 4.20 15.63 -12.73
N PRO A 344 4.88 15.61 -11.57
CA PRO A 344 4.30 15.11 -10.33
C PRO A 344 3.21 16.09 -9.87
N PHE A 345 1.95 15.66 -10.01
CA PHE A 345 0.65 16.25 -9.65
C PHE A 345 0.61 17.64 -9.01
#